data_AF-A0A3A5J486-F1
#
_entry.id   AF-A0A3A5J486-F1
#
_cell.length_a   1.000
_cell.length_b   1.000
_cell.length_c   1.000
_cell.angle_alpha   90.00
_cell.angle_beta   90.00
_cell.angle_gamma   90.00
#
_symmetry.space_group_name_H-M   'P 1'
#
loop_
_entity.id
_entity.type
_entity.pdbx_description
1 polymer ?
#
loop_
_entity_poly.entity_id
_entity_poly.type
_entity_poly.pdbx_seq_one_letter_code
_entity_poly.pdbx_strand_id
1 'polypeptide(L)'
;MQNSIRRARQLVFVSVAAGLMSGCGLAYKPVGHTLNHYALDEVVPYALASDDLDQSACGTGMGLSRLVGSFSRVIDRPARLLIVTNTTASFCSEARAQKYHLLVQRNLYNGQTDVARDNRISAQRWERITALRRYQVYRDTVQAFGEIGGAQCSTVRDEIGTDQDALVYLTGLLVGVQGLLNDIQANSSVGVPQNIAAKAGPRLPLSG
;
A
#
# COMPACT_ATOMS: atom_id res chain seq x y z
N MET A 1 33.04 -5.56 55.64
CA MET A 1 32.93 -4.60 54.50
C MET A 1 33.12 -5.24 53.13
N GLN A 2 34.09 -6.14 52.93
CA GLN A 2 34.45 -6.72 51.61
C GLN A 2 33.32 -7.50 50.91
N ASN A 3 32.43 -8.15 51.67
CA ASN A 3 31.28 -8.90 51.12
C ASN A 3 30.15 -7.99 50.59
N SER A 4 29.98 -6.78 51.15
CA SER A 4 28.99 -5.81 50.68
C SER A 4 29.37 -5.24 49.31
N ILE A 5 30.67 -4.96 49.12
CA ILE A 5 31.23 -4.42 47.88
C ILE A 5 31.16 -5.45 46.73
N ARG A 6 31.39 -6.74 47.01
CA ARG A 6 31.21 -7.82 46.02
C ARG A 6 29.75 -7.98 45.60
N ARG A 7 28.80 -7.93 46.54
CA ARG A 7 27.36 -7.99 46.24
C ARG A 7 26.89 -6.79 45.43
N ALA A 8 27.36 -5.58 45.74
CA ALA A 8 27.06 -4.38 44.97
C ALA A 8 27.58 -4.47 43.53
N ARG A 9 28.82 -4.95 43.31
CA ARG A 9 29.36 -5.18 41.97
C ARG A 9 28.60 -6.24 41.18
N GLN A 10 28.17 -7.33 41.84
CA GLN A 10 27.36 -8.37 41.21
C GLN A 10 25.98 -7.86 40.82
N LEU A 11 25.33 -7.07 41.68
CA LEU A 11 24.04 -6.45 41.39
C LEU A 11 24.11 -5.46 40.22
N VAL A 12 25.17 -4.66 40.15
CA VAL A 12 25.40 -3.75 39.02
C VAL A 12 25.66 -4.50 37.71
N PHE A 13 26.43 -5.60 37.76
CA PHE A 13 26.65 -6.42 36.57
C PHE A 13 25.36 -7.10 36.07
N VAL A 14 24.52 -7.57 36.99
CA VAL A 14 23.23 -8.20 36.64
C VAL A 14 22.25 -7.17 36.09
N SER A 15 22.19 -5.95 36.62
CA SER A 15 21.31 -4.89 36.10
C SER A 15 21.74 -4.37 34.73
N VAL A 16 23.06 -4.24 34.49
CA VAL A 16 23.59 -3.88 33.16
C VAL A 16 23.34 -5.01 32.15
N ALA A 17 23.56 -6.27 32.52
CA ALA A 17 23.26 -7.41 31.66
C ALA A 17 21.76 -7.54 31.36
N ALA A 18 20.88 -7.28 32.33
CA ALA A 18 19.44 -7.26 32.14
C ALA A 18 18.98 -6.10 31.24
N GLY A 19 19.63 -4.93 31.33
CA GLY A 19 19.38 -3.79 30.42
C GLY A 19 19.79 -4.05 28.97
N LEU A 20 20.85 -4.83 28.75
CA LEU A 20 21.28 -5.24 27.41
C LEU A 20 20.36 -6.31 26.80
N MET A 21 19.70 -7.13 27.63
CA MET A 21 18.82 -8.21 27.19
C MET A 21 17.35 -7.77 26.97
N SER A 22 16.94 -6.58 27.44
CA SER A 22 15.59 -6.03 27.19
C SER A 22 15.45 -5.26 25.86
N GLY A 23 16.54 -5.16 25.08
CA GLY A 23 16.62 -4.33 23.87
C GLY A 23 15.98 -4.88 22.58
N CYS A 24 15.61 -6.17 22.52
CA CYS A 24 15.14 -6.79 21.28
C CYS A 24 13.83 -6.22 20.72
N GLY A 25 13.03 -5.50 21.51
CA GLY A 25 11.81 -4.81 21.06
C GLY A 25 11.91 -3.28 20.98
N LEU A 26 12.95 -2.69 21.57
CA LEU A 26 13.08 -1.23 21.71
C LEU A 26 13.68 -0.56 20.46
N ALA A 27 14.50 -1.28 19.68
CA ALA A 27 15.13 -0.72 18.48
C ALA A 27 14.17 -0.61 17.28
N TYR A 28 13.24 -1.57 17.11
CA TYR A 28 12.45 -1.65 15.88
C TYR A 28 11.34 -0.61 15.77
N LYS A 29 10.76 -0.14 16.90
CA LYS A 29 9.70 0.88 16.86
C LYS A 29 10.22 2.24 16.37
N PRO A 30 11.27 2.83 16.96
CA PRO A 30 11.80 4.11 16.49
C PRO A 30 12.33 4.04 15.05
N VAL A 31 12.99 2.93 14.70
CA VAL A 31 13.46 2.70 13.32
C VAL A 31 12.28 2.63 12.35
N GLY A 32 11.22 1.89 12.69
CA GLY A 32 10.02 1.80 11.86
C GLY A 32 9.34 3.15 11.64
N HIS A 33 9.13 3.94 12.69
CA HIS A 33 8.54 5.28 12.57
C HIS A 33 9.40 6.22 11.72
N THR A 34 10.72 6.28 11.99
CA THR A 34 11.65 7.14 11.24
C THR A 34 11.71 6.74 9.78
N LEU A 35 11.80 5.44 9.50
CA LEU A 35 11.84 4.93 8.14
C LEU A 35 10.55 5.24 7.38
N ASN A 36 9.38 5.12 8.02
CA ASN A 36 8.11 5.42 7.38
C ASN A 36 7.99 6.91 7.02
N HIS A 37 8.39 7.81 7.92
CA HIS A 37 8.41 9.25 7.62
C HIS A 37 9.40 9.56 6.51
N TYR A 38 10.65 9.14 6.64
CA TYR A 38 11.67 9.35 5.61
C TYR A 38 11.24 8.80 4.24
N ALA A 39 10.60 7.63 4.22
CA ALA A 39 10.12 7.04 2.99
C ALA A 39 8.98 7.86 2.35
N LEU A 40 8.08 8.39 3.16
CA LEU A 40 6.96 9.20 2.69
C LEU A 40 7.40 10.61 2.26
N ASP A 41 8.35 11.20 2.98
CA ASP A 41 8.75 12.60 2.84
C ASP A 41 9.91 12.79 1.84
N GLU A 42 10.78 11.79 1.68
CA GLU A 42 11.99 11.89 0.84
C GLU A 42 12.01 10.86 -0.29
N VAL A 43 11.78 9.58 0.01
CA VAL A 43 11.90 8.50 -0.99
C VAL A 43 10.80 8.58 -2.04
N VAL A 44 9.55 8.79 -1.62
CA VAL A 44 8.40 8.89 -2.53
C VAL A 44 8.56 10.08 -3.49
N PRO A 45 8.82 11.32 -3.02
CA PRO A 45 9.04 12.44 -3.93
C PRO A 45 10.23 12.24 -4.86
N TYR A 46 11.34 11.68 -4.36
CA TYR A 46 12.50 11.35 -5.19
C TYR A 46 12.14 10.37 -6.30
N ALA A 47 11.37 9.32 -6.00
CA ALA A 47 10.90 8.37 -6.99
C ALA A 47 9.96 9.03 -8.02
N LEU A 48 9.05 9.90 -7.58
CA LEU A 48 8.12 10.60 -8.49
C LEU A 48 8.82 11.62 -9.40
N ALA A 49 9.96 12.17 -8.99
CA ALA A 49 10.77 13.08 -9.79
C ALA A 49 11.69 12.37 -10.80
N SER A 50 11.77 11.04 -10.76
CA SER A 50 12.63 10.24 -11.64
C SER A 50 11.99 9.98 -13.01
N ASP A 51 12.79 10.06 -14.07
CA ASP A 51 12.39 9.73 -15.44
C ASP A 51 12.29 8.20 -15.70
N ASP A 52 12.88 7.37 -14.83
CA ASP A 52 12.80 5.91 -14.92
C ASP A 52 11.63 5.38 -14.10
N LEU A 53 10.45 5.29 -14.72
CA LEU A 53 9.22 4.81 -14.08
C LEU A 53 9.28 3.33 -13.67
N ASP A 54 10.09 2.51 -14.35
CA ASP A 54 10.23 1.08 -14.05
C ASP A 54 10.95 0.88 -12.71
N GLN A 55 12.03 1.62 -12.47
CA GLN A 55 12.71 1.58 -11.18
C GLN A 55 11.97 2.42 -10.13
N SER A 56 11.54 3.63 -10.50
CA SER A 56 11.06 4.61 -9.55
C SER A 56 9.67 4.30 -9.02
N ALA A 57 8.70 3.98 -9.88
CA ALA A 57 7.36 3.60 -9.43
C ALA A 57 7.32 2.11 -9.11
N CYS A 58 7.73 1.26 -10.06
CA CYS A 58 7.53 -0.16 -9.91
C CYS A 58 8.51 -0.81 -8.91
N GLY A 59 9.82 -0.55 -9.07
CA GLY A 59 10.86 -1.04 -8.16
C GLY A 59 10.66 -0.57 -6.73
N THR A 60 10.58 0.75 -6.53
CA THR A 60 10.34 1.37 -5.20
C THR A 60 9.05 0.88 -4.59
N GLY A 61 7.93 0.89 -5.33
CA GLY A 61 6.63 0.47 -4.82
C GLY A 61 6.65 -0.98 -4.32
N MET A 62 7.21 -1.92 -5.10
CA MET A 62 7.28 -3.32 -4.70
C MET A 62 8.22 -3.55 -3.51
N GLY A 63 9.39 -2.90 -3.47
CA GLY A 63 10.36 -3.07 -2.39
C GLY A 63 9.88 -2.42 -1.11
N LEU A 64 9.52 -1.14 -1.20
CA LEU A 64 9.16 -0.31 -0.05
C LEU A 64 7.86 -0.78 0.59
N SER A 65 6.82 -1.14 -0.18
CA SER A 65 5.56 -1.67 0.39
C SER A 65 5.78 -2.93 1.25
N ARG A 66 6.71 -3.80 0.86
CA ARG A 66 7.07 -5.00 1.63
C ARG A 66 7.91 -4.66 2.86
N LEU A 67 8.88 -3.77 2.70
CA LEU A 67 9.73 -3.31 3.81
C LEU A 67 8.88 -2.64 4.90
N VAL A 68 8.09 -1.64 4.55
CA VAL A 68 7.30 -0.84 5.50
C VAL A 68 6.11 -1.64 6.03
N GLY A 69 5.52 -2.50 5.19
CA GLY A 69 4.50 -3.45 5.60
C GLY A 69 4.99 -4.39 6.71
N SER A 70 6.26 -4.81 6.67
CA SER A 70 6.85 -5.71 7.68
C SER A 70 6.87 -5.10 9.10
N PHE A 71 6.98 -3.78 9.20
CA PHE A 71 6.95 -3.06 10.47
C PHE A 71 5.57 -3.08 11.14
N SER A 72 4.49 -3.42 10.43
CA SER A 72 3.15 -3.59 11.02
C SER A 72 3.09 -4.69 12.10
N ARG A 73 4.16 -5.47 12.28
CA ARG A 73 4.31 -6.45 13.37
C ARG A 73 4.76 -5.83 14.70
N VAL A 74 5.33 -4.64 14.66
CA VAL A 74 5.98 -3.98 15.82
C VAL A 74 5.45 -2.57 16.07
N ILE A 75 4.92 -1.91 15.06
CA ILE A 75 4.24 -0.60 15.12
C ILE A 75 2.87 -0.69 14.44
N ASP A 76 2.06 0.34 14.62
CA ASP A 76 0.81 0.48 13.86
C ASP A 76 1.09 0.49 12.36
N ARG A 77 0.16 -0.11 11.60
CA ARG A 77 0.28 -0.23 10.15
C ARG A 77 0.44 1.17 9.54
N PRO A 78 1.51 1.45 8.78
CA PRO A 78 1.76 2.76 8.19
C PRO A 78 0.88 2.98 6.95
N ALA A 79 -0.42 3.14 7.16
CA ALA A 79 -1.44 3.15 6.12
C ALA A 79 -1.19 4.23 5.06
N ARG A 80 -0.82 5.46 5.43
CA ARG A 80 -0.53 6.56 4.50
C ARG A 80 0.59 6.22 3.51
N LEU A 81 1.69 5.68 4.00
CA LEU A 81 2.80 5.25 3.14
C LEU A 81 2.43 4.01 2.31
N LEU A 82 1.66 3.09 2.87
CA LEU A 82 1.19 1.90 2.16
C LEU A 82 0.19 2.22 1.04
N ILE A 83 -0.60 3.29 1.15
CA ILE A 83 -1.43 3.81 0.05
C ILE A 83 -0.55 4.16 -1.15
N VAL A 84 0.51 4.95 -0.96
CA VAL A 84 1.37 5.40 -2.06
C VAL A 84 2.19 4.24 -2.63
N THR A 85 2.80 3.43 -1.76
CA THR A 85 3.68 2.34 -2.19
C THR A 85 2.93 1.17 -2.82
N ASN A 86 1.72 0.82 -2.33
CA ASN A 86 0.89 -0.19 -3.00
C ASN A 86 0.25 0.35 -4.28
N THR A 87 -0.04 1.66 -4.38
CA THR A 87 -0.47 2.29 -5.64
C THR A 87 0.60 2.12 -6.70
N THR A 88 1.83 2.52 -6.41
CA THR A 88 2.95 2.40 -7.36
C THR A 88 3.29 0.94 -7.68
N ALA A 89 3.22 0.04 -6.69
CA ALA A 89 3.34 -1.40 -6.94
C ALA A 89 2.21 -1.96 -7.82
N SER A 90 1.00 -1.37 -7.80
CA SER A 90 -0.11 -1.81 -8.65
C SER A 90 0.14 -1.51 -10.13
N PHE A 91 0.84 -0.41 -10.45
CA PHE A 91 1.20 -0.09 -11.84
C PHE A 91 2.11 -1.15 -12.48
N CYS A 92 2.98 -1.80 -11.70
CA CYS A 92 3.77 -2.95 -12.19
C CYS A 92 2.90 -4.08 -12.75
N SER A 93 1.89 -4.49 -11.98
CA SER A 93 1.03 -5.62 -12.34
C SER A 93 0.06 -5.22 -13.44
N GLU A 94 -0.38 -3.96 -13.45
CA GLU A 94 -1.21 -3.42 -14.52
C GLU A 94 -0.45 -3.35 -15.84
N ALA A 95 0.79 -2.87 -15.86
CA ALA A 95 1.62 -2.85 -17.07
C ALA A 95 1.78 -4.27 -17.67
N ARG A 96 1.92 -5.29 -16.81
CA ARG A 96 1.94 -6.69 -17.24
C ARG A 96 0.59 -7.14 -17.80
N ALA A 97 -0.53 -6.79 -17.15
CA ALA A 97 -1.86 -7.08 -17.67
C ALA A 97 -2.08 -6.45 -19.07
N GLN A 98 -1.73 -5.17 -19.22
CA GLN A 98 -1.86 -4.44 -20.48
C GLN A 98 -1.00 -5.04 -21.60
N LYS A 99 0.22 -5.48 -21.30
CA LYS A 99 1.04 -6.22 -22.27
C LYS A 99 0.30 -7.45 -22.81
N TYR A 100 -0.33 -8.24 -21.94
CA TYR A 100 -1.08 -9.41 -22.39
C TYR A 100 -2.35 -9.04 -23.14
N HIS A 101 -3.06 -7.97 -22.76
CA HIS A 101 -4.21 -7.47 -23.55
C HIS A 101 -3.81 -7.09 -24.98
N LEU A 102 -2.68 -6.41 -25.16
CA LEU A 102 -2.14 -6.11 -26.50
C LEU A 102 -1.80 -7.39 -27.28
N LEU A 103 -1.23 -8.40 -26.60
CA LEU A 103 -0.97 -9.70 -27.22
C LEU A 103 -2.25 -10.44 -27.60
N VAL A 104 -3.33 -10.34 -26.81
CA VAL A 104 -4.65 -10.87 -27.19
C VAL A 104 -5.10 -10.23 -28.49
N GLN A 105 -5.12 -8.90 -28.56
CA GLN A 105 -5.58 -8.17 -29.75
C GLN A 105 -4.75 -8.52 -30.99
N ARG A 106 -3.42 -8.55 -30.85
CA ARG A 106 -2.51 -8.93 -31.94
C ARG A 106 -2.75 -10.35 -32.44
N ASN A 107 -2.93 -11.31 -31.54
CA ASN A 107 -3.11 -12.71 -31.93
C ASN A 107 -4.49 -12.98 -32.51
N LEU A 108 -5.54 -12.30 -32.04
CA LEU A 108 -6.85 -12.32 -32.68
C LEU A 108 -6.79 -11.77 -34.11
N TYR A 109 -6.10 -10.64 -34.32
CA TYR A 109 -5.89 -10.08 -35.65
C TYR A 109 -5.17 -11.06 -36.59
N ASN A 110 -4.21 -11.83 -36.08
CA ASN A 110 -3.47 -12.83 -36.86
C ASN A 110 -4.17 -14.20 -36.98
N GLY A 111 -5.41 -14.35 -36.50
CA GLY A 111 -6.15 -15.62 -36.53
C GLY A 111 -5.63 -16.70 -35.56
N GLN A 112 -4.76 -16.36 -34.61
CA GLN A 112 -4.18 -17.29 -33.63
C GLN A 112 -5.04 -17.36 -32.35
N THR A 113 -6.24 -17.95 -32.46
CA THR A 113 -7.25 -17.93 -31.38
C THR A 113 -6.83 -18.63 -30.10
N ASP A 114 -6.08 -19.72 -30.20
CA ASP A 114 -5.63 -20.48 -29.02
C ASP A 114 -4.57 -19.69 -28.24
N VAL A 115 -3.60 -19.10 -28.94
CA VAL A 115 -2.58 -18.22 -28.35
C VAL A 115 -3.24 -16.96 -27.76
N ALA A 116 -4.27 -16.41 -28.42
CA ALA A 116 -5.04 -15.30 -27.87
C ALA A 116 -5.76 -15.69 -26.56
N ARG A 117 -6.33 -16.91 -26.48
CA ARG A 117 -6.98 -17.41 -25.27
C ARG A 117 -5.99 -17.53 -24.11
N ASP A 118 -4.81 -18.06 -24.33
CA ASP A 118 -3.77 -18.20 -23.30
C ASP A 118 -3.26 -16.85 -22.80
N ASN A 119 -3.07 -15.89 -23.73
CA ASN A 119 -2.74 -14.51 -23.37
C ASN A 119 -3.86 -13.85 -22.57
N ARG A 120 -5.13 -14.12 -22.88
CA ARG A 120 -6.27 -13.60 -22.11
C ARG A 120 -6.28 -14.13 -20.67
N ILE A 121 -6.01 -15.43 -20.49
CA ILE A 121 -5.88 -16.01 -19.14
C ILE A 121 -4.72 -15.35 -18.38
N SER A 122 -3.61 -15.09 -19.05
CA SER A 122 -2.46 -14.38 -18.46
C SER A 122 -2.81 -12.94 -18.08
N ALA A 123 -3.54 -12.21 -18.93
CA ALA A 123 -4.05 -10.87 -18.62
C ALA A 123 -4.93 -10.91 -17.36
N GLN A 124 -5.93 -11.80 -17.32
CA GLN A 124 -6.84 -11.96 -16.18
C GLN A 124 -6.11 -12.26 -14.85
N ARG A 125 -5.04 -13.08 -14.90
CA ARG A 125 -4.21 -13.36 -13.71
C ARG A 125 -3.52 -12.10 -13.20
N TRP A 126 -2.99 -11.27 -14.09
CA TRP A 126 -2.36 -10.00 -13.70
C TRP A 126 -3.38 -8.96 -13.24
N GLU A 127 -4.55 -8.89 -13.88
CA GLU A 127 -5.67 -8.06 -13.45
C GLU A 127 -6.10 -8.40 -12.02
N ARG A 128 -6.19 -9.70 -11.69
CA ARG A 128 -6.48 -10.16 -10.31
C ARG A 128 -5.44 -9.64 -9.31
N ILE A 129 -4.15 -9.71 -9.66
CA ILE A 129 -3.07 -9.23 -8.79
C ILE A 129 -3.16 -7.71 -8.62
N THR A 130 -3.43 -6.97 -9.69
CA THR A 130 -3.64 -5.52 -9.64
C THR A 130 -4.84 -5.17 -8.74
N ALA A 131 -5.98 -5.85 -8.93
CA ALA A 131 -7.17 -5.66 -8.12
C ALA A 131 -6.91 -5.91 -6.63
N LEU A 132 -6.16 -6.97 -6.28
CA LEU A 132 -5.77 -7.25 -4.88
C LEU A 132 -4.95 -6.11 -4.27
N ARG A 133 -3.96 -5.58 -5.01
CA ARG A 133 -3.10 -4.47 -4.54
C ARG A 133 -3.91 -3.19 -4.38
N ARG A 134 -4.73 -2.85 -5.37
CA ARG A 134 -5.59 -1.66 -5.36
C ARG A 134 -6.69 -1.74 -4.30
N TYR A 135 -7.23 -2.93 -4.04
CA TYR A 135 -8.18 -3.12 -2.95
C TYR A 135 -7.51 -2.94 -1.57
N GLN A 136 -6.26 -3.38 -1.43
CA GLN A 136 -5.50 -3.08 -0.21
C GLN A 136 -5.26 -1.57 -0.04
N VAL A 137 -5.00 -0.83 -1.13
CA VAL A 137 -4.93 0.64 -1.09
C VAL A 137 -6.24 1.25 -0.58
N TYR A 138 -7.39 0.80 -1.07
CA TYR A 138 -8.70 1.25 -0.57
C TYR A 138 -8.85 0.98 0.94
N ARG A 139 -8.49 -0.23 1.40
CA ARG A 139 -8.54 -0.56 2.83
C ARG A 139 -7.61 0.30 3.68
N ASP A 140 -6.39 0.56 3.20
CA ASP A 140 -5.43 1.42 3.86
C ASP A 140 -5.94 2.88 3.89
N THR A 141 -6.68 3.31 2.86
CA THR A 141 -7.34 4.64 2.80
C THR A 141 -8.42 4.76 3.87
N VAL A 142 -9.30 3.75 3.98
CA VAL A 142 -10.33 3.72 5.04
C VAL A 142 -9.70 3.70 6.43
N GLN A 143 -8.58 2.99 6.61
CA GLN A 143 -7.86 2.98 7.87
C GLN A 143 -7.22 4.35 8.21
N ALA A 144 -6.66 5.04 7.21
CA ALA A 144 -5.94 6.30 7.41
C ALA A 144 -6.86 7.52 7.57
N PHE A 145 -8.03 7.53 6.93
CA PHE A 145 -8.91 8.71 6.82
C PHE A 145 -10.36 8.45 7.23
N GLY A 146 -10.70 7.22 7.63
CA GLY A 146 -12.06 6.81 8.00
C GLY A 146 -12.92 6.39 6.81
N GLU A 147 -14.20 6.11 7.08
CA GLU A 147 -15.15 5.64 6.06
C GLU A 147 -15.39 6.69 4.96
N ILE A 148 -15.12 6.27 3.72
CA ILE A 148 -15.33 7.08 2.52
C ILE A 148 -16.82 7.21 2.25
N GLY A 149 -17.30 8.44 2.05
CA GLY A 149 -18.71 8.69 1.76
C GLY A 149 -19.63 8.35 2.94
N GLY A 150 -19.20 8.62 4.19
CA GLY A 150 -20.05 8.61 5.38
C GLY A 150 -20.96 9.85 5.49
N ALA A 151 -21.76 9.96 6.56
CA ALA A 151 -22.56 11.17 6.83
C ALA A 151 -21.70 12.35 7.31
N GLN A 152 -20.50 12.06 7.81
CA GLN A 152 -19.54 13.02 8.32
C GLN A 152 -18.42 13.23 7.30
N CYS A 153 -18.65 14.07 6.28
CA CYS A 153 -17.53 14.60 5.48
C CYS A 153 -16.58 15.49 6.32
N SER A 154 -16.98 15.84 7.55
CA SER A 154 -16.19 16.67 8.46
C SER A 154 -14.94 15.98 8.98
N THR A 155 -14.97 14.67 9.26
CA THR A 155 -13.80 13.95 9.79
C THR A 155 -12.65 13.88 8.79
N VAL A 156 -12.96 13.75 7.50
CA VAL A 156 -11.92 13.73 6.45
C VAL A 156 -11.18 15.07 6.35
N ARG A 157 -11.88 16.20 6.52
CA ARG A 157 -11.25 17.53 6.51
C ARG A 157 -10.35 17.74 7.72
N ASP A 158 -10.72 17.20 8.88
CA ASP A 158 -9.92 17.29 10.09
C ASP A 158 -8.68 16.36 10.03
N GLU A 159 -8.76 15.26 9.27
CA GLU A 159 -7.66 14.29 9.05
C GLU A 159 -6.70 14.70 7.90
N ILE A 160 -7.18 15.47 6.92
CA ILE A 160 -6.35 16.07 5.87
C ILE A 160 -5.69 17.33 6.44
N GLY A 161 -4.53 17.14 7.07
CA GLY A 161 -3.77 18.25 7.66
C GLY A 161 -2.80 18.93 6.70
N THR A 162 -2.47 18.27 5.58
CA THR A 162 -1.43 18.71 4.63
C THR A 162 -1.84 18.46 3.17
N ASP A 163 -1.20 19.16 2.23
CA ASP A 163 -1.39 18.92 0.78
C ASP A 163 -1.00 17.48 0.40
N GLN A 164 0.00 16.93 1.09
CA GLN A 164 0.41 15.53 0.93
C GLN A 164 -0.70 14.58 1.38
N ASP A 165 -1.36 14.83 2.51
CA ASP A 165 -2.50 14.03 2.96
C ASP A 165 -3.68 14.12 1.99
N ALA A 166 -3.93 15.29 1.43
CA ALA A 166 -4.96 15.49 0.40
C ALA A 166 -4.65 14.64 -0.85
N LEU A 167 -3.39 14.67 -1.31
CA LEU A 167 -2.94 13.87 -2.44
C LEU A 167 -3.04 12.36 -2.15
N VAL A 168 -2.62 11.91 -0.97
CA VAL A 168 -2.68 10.50 -0.55
C VAL A 168 -4.13 10.03 -0.47
N TYR A 169 -5.03 10.85 0.08
CA TYR A 169 -6.45 10.56 0.14
C TYR A 169 -7.08 10.40 -1.25
N LEU A 170 -6.87 11.38 -2.14
CA LEU A 170 -7.39 11.34 -3.52
C LEU A 170 -6.84 10.15 -4.31
N THR A 171 -5.55 9.85 -4.12
CA THR A 171 -4.90 8.66 -4.69
C THR A 171 -5.61 7.39 -4.21
N GLY A 172 -5.86 7.28 -2.91
CA GLY A 172 -6.58 6.17 -2.31
C GLY A 172 -7.97 5.94 -2.91
N LEU A 173 -8.74 7.02 -3.11
CA LEU A 173 -10.06 6.97 -3.75
C LEU A 173 -9.99 6.49 -5.19
N LEU A 174 -9.16 7.14 -6.00
CA LEU A 174 -9.03 6.85 -7.43
C LEU A 174 -8.57 5.40 -7.64
N VAL A 175 -7.53 4.99 -6.91
CA VAL A 175 -6.95 3.65 -7.01
C VAL A 175 -7.91 2.60 -6.49
N GLY A 176 -8.72 2.91 -5.48
CA GLY A 176 -9.81 2.03 -5.02
C GLY A 176 -10.83 1.75 -6.12
N VAL A 177 -11.27 2.79 -6.85
CA VAL A 177 -12.19 2.65 -8.00
C VAL A 177 -11.53 1.88 -9.14
N GLN A 178 -10.26 2.17 -9.45
CA GLN A 178 -9.52 1.40 -10.45
C GLN A 178 -9.43 -0.08 -10.06
N GLY A 179 -9.26 -0.39 -8.76
CA GLY A 179 -9.24 -1.75 -8.25
C GLY A 179 -10.52 -2.54 -8.58
N LEU A 180 -11.69 -1.88 -8.54
CA LEU A 180 -12.94 -2.48 -8.98
C LEU A 180 -12.93 -2.79 -10.48
N LEU A 181 -12.41 -1.89 -11.31
CA LEU A 181 -12.30 -2.12 -12.76
C LEU A 181 -11.38 -3.32 -13.07
N ASN A 182 -10.22 -3.43 -12.40
CA ASN A 182 -9.34 -4.58 -12.59
C ASN A 182 -9.99 -5.88 -12.07
N ASP A 183 -10.80 -5.82 -11.01
CA ASP A 183 -11.51 -7.02 -10.53
C ASP A 183 -12.51 -7.50 -11.58
N ILE A 184 -13.28 -6.59 -12.19
CA ILE A 184 -14.18 -6.92 -13.31
C ILE A 184 -13.40 -7.57 -14.47
N GLN A 185 -12.24 -7.01 -14.84
CA GLN A 185 -11.38 -7.59 -15.87
C GLN A 185 -10.79 -8.96 -15.47
N ALA A 186 -10.70 -9.22 -14.17
CA ALA A 186 -10.33 -10.50 -13.58
C ALA A 186 -11.53 -11.43 -13.30
N ASN A 187 -12.67 -11.21 -13.96
CA ASN A 187 -13.94 -11.91 -13.77
C ASN A 187 -14.48 -11.85 -12.33
N SER A 188 -14.34 -10.70 -11.67
CA SER A 188 -14.82 -10.43 -10.31
C SER A 188 -14.35 -11.44 -9.27
N SER A 189 -13.12 -11.93 -9.42
CA SER A 189 -12.60 -13.06 -8.64
C SER A 189 -12.02 -12.63 -7.28
N VAL A 190 -11.73 -11.34 -7.07
CA VAL A 190 -11.23 -10.78 -5.80
C VAL A 190 -12.37 -10.41 -4.87
N GLY A 191 -13.47 -9.89 -5.41
CA GLY A 191 -14.63 -9.44 -4.63
C GLY A 191 -14.49 -8.00 -4.14
N VAL A 192 -13.98 -7.11 -4.99
CA VAL A 192 -13.91 -5.68 -4.69
C VAL A 192 -15.34 -5.10 -4.62
N PRO A 193 -15.73 -4.43 -3.53
CA PRO A 193 -17.08 -3.91 -3.38
C PRO A 193 -17.45 -2.92 -4.50
N GLN A 194 -18.55 -3.19 -5.22
CA GLN A 194 -19.00 -2.36 -6.34
C GLN A 194 -19.43 -0.95 -5.90
N ASN A 195 -19.85 -0.79 -4.64
CA ASN A 195 -20.26 0.48 -4.08
C ASN A 195 -19.08 1.45 -3.81
N ILE A 196 -17.82 1.03 -4.00
CA ILE A 196 -16.66 1.93 -3.89
C ILE A 196 -16.79 3.10 -4.87
N ALA A 197 -17.26 2.86 -6.10
CA ALA A 197 -17.49 3.91 -7.09
C ALA A 197 -18.53 4.94 -6.60
N ALA A 198 -19.61 4.47 -5.98
CA ALA A 198 -20.65 5.33 -5.43
C ALA A 198 -20.18 6.11 -4.19
N LYS A 199 -19.28 5.54 -3.39
CA LYS A 199 -18.66 6.22 -2.23
C LYS A 199 -17.67 7.31 -2.65
N ALA A 200 -16.95 7.11 -3.75
CA ALA A 200 -15.93 8.04 -4.24
C ALA A 200 -16.52 9.20 -5.07
N GLY A 201 -17.67 9.00 -5.73
CA GLY A 201 -18.34 10.04 -6.50
C GLY A 201 -19.18 11.01 -5.65
N PRO A 202 -19.56 12.18 -6.18
CA PRO A 202 -20.55 13.04 -5.56
C PRO A 202 -21.85 12.24 -5.36
N ARG A 203 -22.44 12.31 -4.17
CA ARG A 203 -23.84 11.88 -3.99
C ARG A 203 -24.70 12.84 -4.81
N LEU A 204 -25.04 12.45 -6.04
CA LEU A 204 -26.18 13.05 -6.71
C LEU A 204 -27.38 12.83 -5.79
N PRO A 205 -28.12 13.88 -5.40
CA PRO A 205 -29.36 13.70 -4.69
C PRO A 205 -30.26 12.89 -5.61
N LEU A 206 -30.48 11.61 -5.28
CA LEU A 206 -31.57 10.86 -5.85
C LEU A 206 -32.84 11.42 -5.21
N SER A 207 -33.31 12.54 -5.75
CA SER A 207 -34.65 13.05 -5.52
C SER A 207 -35.62 12.08 -6.19
N GLY A 208 -36.17 11.17 -5.39
CA GLY A 208 -37.36 10.38 -5.68
C GLY A 208 -38.37 10.61 -4.56
#